data_AF-A0A938GZX6-F1
#
_entry.id   AF-A0A938GZX6-F1
#
_cell.length_a   1.000
_cell.length_b   1.000
_cell.length_c   1.000
_cell.angle_alpha   90.00
_cell.angle_beta   90.00
_cell.angle_gamma   90.00
#
_symmetry.space_group_name_H-M   'P 1'
#
loop_
_entity.id
_entity.type
_entity.pdbx_description
1 polymer ?
#
loop_
_entity_poly.entity_id
_entity_poly.type
_entity_poly.pdbx_seq_one_letter_code
_entity_poly.pdbx_strand_id
1 'polypeptide(L)'
;MIGDVADARWGKFPIAKPIGHCEDEVVHSAQATLIRLIRLGDTSWIVHWSTDAHGLVRTAAKGARRPSSPFAGRLDLFHAAEIEFQRARRGDLHALREVAVIDRRDGLRASYPGLLLAGYCCRLFESAVEPEHADPALHDLLCRALDHLAAAGPSLRAMRHFERELTRLLGVAQEQVPPEVSLRRHLGHLPESRDELTALLTGHADLDSSTGPSSAILSSEPTNDSPWTPRPPP
;
A
#
# COMPACT_ATOMS: atom_id res chain seq x y z
N MET A 1 -72.23 29.10 38.47
CA MET A 1 -70.87 28.62 38.77
C MET A 1 -70.23 28.24 37.45
N ILE A 2 -69.12 28.92 37.10
CA ILE A 2 -67.99 28.48 36.25
C ILE A 2 -68.38 28.04 34.81
N GLY A 3 -67.89 28.62 33.73
CA GLY A 3 -66.84 29.61 33.47
C GLY A 3 -66.58 29.58 31.97
N ASP A 4 -66.59 30.75 31.36
CA ASP A 4 -66.25 31.03 29.96
C ASP A 4 -64.76 31.35 29.89
N VAL A 5 -63.99 30.70 29.02
CA VAL A 5 -62.67 31.20 28.58
C VAL A 5 -62.45 30.81 27.13
N ALA A 6 -62.36 31.85 26.32
CA ALA A 6 -61.96 31.85 24.94
C ALA A 6 -60.46 31.54 24.75
N ASP A 7 -60.17 31.04 23.56
CA ASP A 7 -59.33 31.71 22.55
C ASP A 7 -58.11 30.95 22.00
N ALA A 8 -58.10 30.98 20.67
CA ALA A 8 -57.00 31.06 19.72
C ALA A 8 -55.73 30.21 19.83
N ARG A 9 -55.54 29.46 18.71
CA ARG A 9 -54.30 29.30 17.91
C ARG A 9 -53.20 28.52 18.65
N TRP A 10 -52.46 27.58 18.06
CA TRP A 10 -51.48 27.64 16.98
C TRP A 10 -51.44 26.22 16.36
N GLY A 11 -51.57 26.02 15.05
CA GLY A 11 -50.53 26.29 14.06
C GLY A 11 -49.74 25.01 13.79
N LYS A 12 -49.97 24.38 12.62
CA LYS A 12 -49.18 23.25 12.11
C LYS A 12 -47.70 23.64 12.12
N PHE A 13 -46.89 23.01 12.96
CA PHE A 13 -45.44 23.22 12.94
C PHE A 13 -44.83 22.49 11.73
N PRO A 14 -44.09 23.19 10.86
CA PRO A 14 -43.38 22.55 9.76
C PRO A 14 -42.25 21.70 10.32
N ILE A 15 -42.05 20.53 9.71
CA ILE A 15 -40.85 19.70 9.89
C ILE A 15 -39.67 20.53 9.37
N ALA A 16 -38.95 21.20 10.26
CA ALA A 16 -37.71 21.85 9.91
C ALA A 16 -36.70 20.76 9.50
N LYS A 17 -36.42 20.68 8.20
CA LYS A 17 -35.20 20.05 7.66
C LYS A 17 -34.02 20.64 8.44
N PRO A 18 -33.05 19.84 8.91
CA PRO A 18 -31.79 20.42 9.33
C PRO A 18 -31.17 21.09 8.10
N ILE A 19 -31.13 22.43 8.12
CA ILE A 19 -30.26 23.22 7.25
C ILE A 19 -28.86 23.06 7.85
N GLY A 20 -28.27 21.88 7.64
CA GLY A 20 -26.85 21.71 7.76
C GLY A 20 -26.24 22.31 6.51
N HIS A 21 -25.38 23.31 6.69
CA HIS A 21 -24.44 23.71 5.65
C HIS A 21 -23.82 22.44 5.06
N CYS A 22 -24.11 22.19 3.77
CA CYS A 22 -23.37 21.21 2.98
C CYS A 22 -21.98 21.82 2.78
N GLU A 23 -21.09 21.63 3.74
CA GLU A 23 -19.67 21.63 3.40
C GLU A 23 -19.50 20.42 2.49
N ASP A 24 -19.26 20.69 1.22
CA ASP A 24 -19.05 19.69 0.18
C ASP A 24 -18.13 18.59 0.72
N GLU A 25 -18.63 17.36 0.75
CA GLU A 25 -17.83 16.20 1.14
C GLU A 25 -16.74 16.03 0.08
N VAL A 26 -15.57 16.60 0.35
CA VAL A 26 -14.45 16.62 -0.60
C VAL A 26 -14.06 15.19 -0.92
N VAL A 27 -14.30 14.81 -2.17
CA VAL A 27 -13.83 13.56 -2.75
C VAL A 27 -12.38 13.77 -3.17
N HIS A 28 -11.52 12.85 -2.75
CA HIS A 28 -10.11 12.84 -3.10
C HIS A 28 -9.86 11.73 -4.12
N SER A 29 -9.02 12.01 -5.11
CA SER A 29 -8.52 11.04 -6.08
C SER A 29 -7.02 10.91 -5.94
N ALA A 30 -6.50 9.69 -6.03
CA ALA A 30 -5.08 9.40 -5.91
C ALA A 30 -4.71 8.09 -6.62
N GLN A 31 -3.46 7.99 -7.06
CA GLN A 31 -2.88 6.71 -7.44
C GLN A 31 -2.39 5.98 -6.19
N ALA A 32 -2.74 4.71 -6.10
CA ALA A 32 -2.60 3.95 -4.87
C ALA A 32 -2.18 2.51 -5.11
N THR A 33 -1.34 1.99 -4.23
CA THR A 33 -1.04 0.56 -4.14
C THR A 33 -1.74 -0.05 -2.92
N LEU A 34 -2.46 -1.15 -3.13
CA LEU A 34 -3.12 -1.90 -2.07
C LEU A 34 -2.09 -2.72 -1.29
N ILE A 35 -1.78 -2.32 -0.06
CA ILE A 35 -0.73 -2.97 0.75
C ILE A 35 -1.28 -3.97 1.78
N ARG A 36 -2.54 -3.80 2.19
CA ARG A 36 -3.19 -4.68 3.18
C ARG A 36 -4.70 -4.69 3.00
N LEU A 37 -5.29 -5.86 3.23
CA LEU A 37 -6.73 -6.09 3.18
C LEU A 37 -7.20 -6.76 4.48
N ILE A 38 -8.17 -6.15 5.17
CA ILE A 38 -8.69 -6.62 6.47
C ILE A 38 -10.21 -6.73 6.42
N ARG A 39 -10.78 -7.86 6.87
CA ARG A 39 -12.24 -8.05 6.84
C ARG A 39 -12.93 -7.04 7.76
N LEU A 40 -13.98 -6.40 7.24
CA LEU A 40 -14.87 -5.54 8.00
C LEU A 40 -16.28 -6.14 8.00
N GLY A 41 -16.55 -6.92 9.03
CA GLY A 41 -17.75 -7.75 9.11
C GLY A 41 -17.88 -8.72 7.94
N ASP A 42 -19.12 -9.02 7.56
CA ASP A 42 -19.39 -10.10 6.60
C ASP A 42 -19.32 -9.68 5.14
N THR A 43 -19.48 -8.41 4.84
CA THR A 43 -19.66 -7.96 3.44
C THR A 43 -18.64 -6.92 3.00
N SER A 44 -17.77 -6.44 3.87
CA SER A 44 -16.91 -5.29 3.59
C SER A 44 -15.44 -5.59 3.88
N TRP A 45 -14.56 -4.74 3.34
CA TRP A 45 -13.13 -4.74 3.60
C TRP A 45 -12.70 -3.37 4.14
N ILE A 46 -11.74 -3.35 5.06
CA ILE A 46 -10.82 -2.22 5.25
C ILE A 46 -9.66 -2.47 4.30
N VAL A 47 -9.36 -1.47 3.48
CA VAL A 47 -8.25 -1.48 2.53
C VAL A 47 -7.23 -0.45 2.97
N HIS A 48 -5.96 -0.86 3.12
CA HIS A 48 -4.86 0.06 3.35
C HIS A 48 -4.16 0.34 2.02
N TRP A 49 -3.99 1.62 1.74
CA TRP A 49 -3.42 2.13 0.52
C TRP A 49 -2.14 2.88 0.84
N SER A 50 -1.07 2.60 0.09
CA SER A 50 0.03 3.56 -0.08
C SER A 50 -0.34 4.45 -1.25
N THR A 51 -0.44 5.76 -1.04
CA THR A 51 -0.86 6.72 -2.07
C THR A 51 0.26 7.70 -2.40
N ASP A 52 0.24 8.22 -3.62
CA ASP A 52 1.17 9.24 -4.10
C ASP A 52 0.99 10.61 -3.42
N ALA A 53 -0.26 10.99 -3.13
CA ALA A 53 -0.62 12.34 -2.66
C ALA A 53 -1.11 12.41 -1.20
N HIS A 54 -1.48 11.30 -0.57
CA HIS A 54 -2.14 11.28 0.74
C HIS A 54 -1.48 10.35 1.77
N GLY A 55 -0.29 9.82 1.47
CA GLY A 55 0.42 8.91 2.35
C GLY A 55 -0.29 7.57 2.51
N LEU A 56 -0.23 6.99 3.72
CA LEU A 56 -1.02 5.81 4.06
C LEU A 56 -2.47 6.20 4.35
N VAL A 57 -3.39 5.66 3.54
CA VAL A 57 -4.83 5.90 3.67
C VAL A 57 -5.56 4.60 3.94
N ARG A 58 -6.50 4.63 4.90
CA ARG A 58 -7.37 3.50 5.20
C ARG A 58 -8.78 3.80 4.73
N THR A 59 -9.35 2.88 3.95
CA THR A 59 -10.71 3.05 3.43
C THR A 59 -11.59 1.83 3.74
N ALA A 60 -12.87 2.08 3.98
CA ALA A 60 -13.89 1.06 4.08
C ALA A 60 -14.56 0.87 2.71
N ALA A 61 -14.32 -0.29 2.11
CA ALA A 61 -15.00 -0.75 0.90
C ALA A 61 -16.29 -1.49 1.30
N LYS A 62 -17.37 -0.73 1.48
CA LYS A 62 -18.65 -1.26 1.94
C LYS A 62 -19.27 -2.18 0.89
N GLY A 63 -19.69 -3.38 1.30
CA GLY A 63 -20.32 -4.35 0.40
C GLY A 63 -19.35 -4.98 -0.62
N ALA A 64 -18.04 -4.73 -0.53
CA ALA A 64 -17.03 -5.18 -1.47
C ALA A 64 -16.97 -6.71 -1.68
N ARG A 65 -17.45 -7.49 -0.72
CA ARG A 65 -17.46 -8.97 -0.80
C ARG A 65 -18.70 -9.54 -1.48
N ARG A 66 -19.69 -8.71 -1.83
CA ARG A 66 -20.87 -9.15 -2.57
C ARG A 66 -20.47 -9.44 -4.03
N PRO A 67 -20.92 -10.53 -4.67
CA PRO A 67 -20.59 -10.84 -6.06
C PRO A 67 -20.97 -9.73 -7.05
N SER A 68 -22.05 -8.99 -6.76
CA SER A 68 -22.54 -7.87 -7.59
C SER A 68 -21.90 -6.52 -7.26
N SER A 69 -20.88 -6.49 -6.41
CA SER A 69 -20.24 -5.25 -5.98
C SER A 69 -19.38 -4.65 -7.09
N PRO A 70 -19.33 -3.31 -7.24
CA PRO A 70 -18.38 -2.66 -8.16
C PRO A 70 -16.91 -2.95 -7.80
N PHE A 71 -16.64 -3.35 -6.55
CA PHE A 71 -15.29 -3.70 -6.07
C PHE A 71 -14.91 -5.17 -6.29
N ALA A 72 -15.85 -6.01 -6.74
CA ALA A 72 -15.59 -7.45 -6.92
C ALA A 72 -14.46 -7.67 -7.94
N GLY A 73 -13.43 -8.41 -7.52
CA GLY A 73 -12.25 -8.69 -8.36
C GLY A 73 -11.34 -7.47 -8.63
N ARG A 74 -11.60 -6.30 -8.02
CA ARG A 74 -10.75 -5.10 -8.15
C ARG A 74 -9.87 -4.85 -6.93
N LEU A 75 -10.25 -5.40 -5.77
CA LEU A 75 -9.48 -5.29 -4.53
C LEU A 75 -8.71 -6.58 -4.30
N ASP A 76 -7.41 -6.55 -4.55
CA ASP A 76 -6.49 -7.62 -4.20
C ASP A 76 -5.12 -7.03 -3.84
N LEU A 77 -4.34 -7.79 -3.06
CA LEU A 77 -3.03 -7.37 -2.60
C LEU A 77 -2.13 -6.99 -3.78
N PHE A 78 -1.38 -5.92 -3.57
CA PHE A 78 -0.38 -5.37 -4.48
C PHE A 78 -0.94 -4.77 -5.77
N HIS A 79 -2.25 -4.68 -5.96
CA HIS A 79 -2.79 -3.95 -7.10
C HIS A 79 -2.44 -2.46 -7.03
N ALA A 80 -1.98 -1.91 -8.15
CA ALA A 80 -1.93 -0.47 -8.39
C ALA A 80 -3.29 -0.04 -8.98
N ALA A 81 -3.87 1.03 -8.43
CA ALA A 81 -5.18 1.50 -8.81
C ALA A 81 -5.30 3.02 -8.67
N GLU A 82 -6.13 3.63 -9.49
CA GLU A 82 -6.71 4.94 -9.20
C GLU A 82 -7.90 4.72 -8.26
N ILE A 83 -7.91 5.45 -7.15
CA ILE A 83 -8.96 5.36 -6.15
C ILE A 83 -9.61 6.71 -5.95
N GLU A 84 -10.92 6.68 -5.72
CA GLU A 84 -11.65 7.81 -5.18
C GLU A 84 -12.12 7.47 -3.78
N PHE A 85 -11.85 8.35 -2.82
CA PHE A 85 -12.30 8.17 -1.46
C PHE A 85 -12.76 9.48 -0.85
N GLN A 86 -13.63 9.34 0.14
CA GLN A 86 -14.22 10.44 0.86
C GLN A 86 -13.71 10.39 2.29
N ARG A 87 -13.07 11.48 2.74
CA ARG A 87 -12.53 11.56 4.11
C ARG A 87 -13.67 11.41 5.13
N ALA A 88 -13.36 10.69 6.21
CA ALA A 88 -14.30 10.53 7.30
C ALA A 88 -14.39 11.84 8.10
N ARG A 89 -15.59 12.16 8.62
CA ARG A 89 -15.77 13.33 9.50
C ARG A 89 -15.06 13.15 10.85
N ARG A 90 -14.84 11.91 11.26
CA ARG A 90 -14.16 11.52 12.49
C ARG A 90 -13.37 10.23 12.25
N GLY A 91 -12.13 10.19 12.72
CA GLY A 91 -11.24 9.04 12.59
C GLY A 91 -10.55 8.96 11.22
N ASP A 92 -9.74 7.92 11.09
CA ASP A 92 -8.82 7.63 9.96
C ASP A 92 -9.42 6.65 8.94
N LEU A 93 -10.62 6.12 9.18
CA LEU A 93 -11.28 5.16 8.29
C LEU A 93 -12.22 5.87 7.30
N HIS A 94 -11.70 6.19 6.13
CA HIS A 94 -12.41 6.89 5.06
C HIS A 94 -13.35 5.97 4.29
N ALA A 95 -14.24 6.52 3.46
CA ALA A 95 -15.15 5.72 2.65
C ALA A 95 -14.66 5.60 1.21
N LEU A 96 -14.41 4.38 0.74
CA LEU A 96 -14.03 4.12 -0.65
C LEU A 96 -15.23 4.33 -1.58
N ARG A 97 -15.04 5.08 -2.66
CA ARG A 97 -16.07 5.39 -3.66
C ARG A 97 -15.85 4.59 -4.92
N GLU A 98 -14.69 4.75 -5.53
CA GLU A 98 -14.35 4.11 -6.80
C GLU A 98 -12.95 3.51 -6.77
N VAL A 99 -12.75 2.50 -7.62
CA VAL A 99 -11.47 1.83 -7.86
C VAL A 99 -11.38 1.47 -9.34
N ALA A 100 -10.38 2.02 -10.00
CA ALA A 100 -9.96 1.66 -11.34
C ALA A 100 -8.57 1.01 -11.26
N VAL A 101 -8.49 -0.29 -11.54
CA VAL A 101 -7.21 -1.03 -11.46
C VAL A 101 -6.32 -0.62 -12.64
N ILE A 102 -5.11 -0.15 -12.34
CA ILE A 102 -4.08 0.22 -13.31
C ILE A 102 -3.24 -1.02 -13.65
N ASP A 103 -2.72 -1.69 -12.62
CA ASP A 103 -1.90 -2.89 -12.76
C ASP A 103 -2.22 -3.89 -11.65
N ARG A 104 -2.44 -5.14 -12.06
CA ARG A 104 -2.73 -6.25 -11.16
C ARG A 104 -1.46 -6.86 -10.56
N ARG A 105 -0.30 -6.62 -11.18
CA ARG A 105 1.00 -7.22 -10.87
C ARG A 105 0.90 -8.75 -10.84
N ASP A 106 0.32 -9.34 -11.88
CA ASP A 106 0.00 -10.77 -11.92
C ASP A 106 1.23 -11.67 -11.75
N GLY A 107 2.42 -11.20 -12.16
CA GLY A 107 3.69 -11.91 -11.95
C GLY A 107 4.02 -12.17 -10.48
N LEU A 108 3.52 -11.36 -9.54
CA LEU A 108 3.67 -11.64 -8.10
C LEU A 108 2.99 -12.94 -7.68
N ARG A 109 1.89 -13.32 -8.35
CA ARG A 109 1.13 -14.54 -8.06
C ARG A 109 1.75 -15.79 -8.71
N ALA A 110 2.73 -15.61 -9.59
CA ALA A 110 3.40 -16.72 -10.26
C ALA A 110 4.36 -17.49 -9.34
N SER A 111 4.82 -16.89 -8.22
CA SER A 111 5.74 -17.54 -7.30
C SER A 111 5.40 -17.26 -5.84
N TYR A 112 5.42 -18.31 -5.02
CA TYR A 112 5.21 -18.19 -3.57
C TYR A 112 6.26 -17.28 -2.88
N PRO A 113 7.57 -17.39 -3.17
CA PRO A 113 8.55 -16.46 -2.62
C PRO A 113 8.33 -15.01 -3.07
N GLY A 114 7.77 -14.80 -4.27
CA GLY A 114 7.37 -13.47 -4.77
C GLY A 114 6.29 -12.83 -3.92
N LEU A 115 5.23 -13.57 -3.59
CA LEU A 115 4.17 -13.11 -2.69
C LEU A 115 4.70 -12.79 -1.29
N LEU A 116 5.55 -13.66 -0.73
CA LEU A 116 6.13 -13.42 0.59
C LEU A 116 7.03 -12.18 0.61
N LEU A 117 7.88 -12.01 -0.40
CA LEU A 117 8.78 -10.86 -0.49
C LEU A 117 8.01 -9.56 -0.73
N ALA A 118 6.98 -9.56 -1.57
CA ALA A 118 6.09 -8.41 -1.74
C ALA A 118 5.39 -8.03 -0.42
N GLY A 119 4.87 -9.02 0.30
CA GLY A 119 4.27 -8.83 1.62
C GLY A 119 5.26 -8.25 2.63
N TYR A 120 6.50 -8.75 2.64
CA TYR A 120 7.58 -8.22 3.47
C TYR A 120 7.89 -6.76 3.15
N CYS A 121 8.05 -6.40 1.87
CA CYS A 121 8.30 -5.02 1.44
C CYS A 121 7.16 -4.10 1.90
N CYS A 122 5.90 -4.50 1.72
CA CYS A 122 4.74 -3.73 2.20
C CYS A 122 4.73 -3.57 3.73
N ARG A 123 5.04 -4.62 4.49
CA ARG A 123 5.07 -4.57 5.96
C ARG A 123 6.20 -3.70 6.49
N LEU A 124 7.38 -3.78 5.88
CA LEU A 124 8.51 -2.96 6.24
C LEU A 124 8.27 -1.49 5.88
N PHE A 125 7.71 -1.23 4.70
CA PHE A 125 7.27 0.10 4.29
C PHE A 125 6.26 0.70 5.28
N GLU A 126 5.21 -0.06 5.64
CA GLU A 126 4.17 0.40 6.58
C GLU A 126 4.74 0.76 7.95
N SER A 127 5.83 0.12 8.41
CA SER A 127 6.51 0.51 9.65
C SER A 127 7.38 1.76 9.55
N ALA A 128 7.73 2.17 8.33
CA ALA A 128 8.66 3.27 8.06
C ALA A 128 7.97 4.60 7.75
N VAL A 129 6.68 4.59 7.42
CA VAL A 129 5.92 5.79 7.02
C VAL A 129 4.92 6.20 8.09
N GLU A 130 4.74 7.50 8.24
CA GLU A 130 3.70 8.06 9.11
C GLU A 130 2.33 8.05 8.40
N PRO A 131 1.24 7.65 9.07
CA PRO A 131 -0.11 7.71 8.51
C PRO A 131 -0.50 9.11 8.01
N GLU A 132 -1.25 9.18 6.91
CA GLU A 132 -1.71 10.43 6.26
C GLU A 132 -0.60 11.45 5.86
N HIS A 133 0.68 11.10 6.00
CA HIS A 133 1.80 11.92 5.55
C HIS A 133 2.36 11.38 4.23
N ALA A 134 2.19 12.15 3.16
CA ALA A 134 2.68 11.76 1.84
C ALA A 134 4.21 11.90 1.78
N ASP A 135 4.89 10.78 1.52
CA ASP A 135 6.28 10.76 1.09
C ASP A 135 6.34 10.11 -0.30
N PRO A 136 6.38 10.93 -1.38
CA PRO A 136 6.40 10.43 -2.75
C PRO A 136 7.60 9.53 -3.04
N ALA A 137 8.75 9.74 -2.39
CA ALA A 137 9.95 8.94 -2.63
C ALA A 137 9.82 7.54 -2.01
N LEU A 138 9.23 7.44 -0.82
CA LEU A 138 8.94 6.15 -0.20
C LEU A 138 7.83 5.40 -0.95
N HIS A 139 6.78 6.10 -1.41
CA HIS A 139 5.74 5.51 -2.25
C HIS A 139 6.31 4.94 -3.56
N ASP A 140 7.12 5.74 -4.27
CA ASP A 140 7.80 5.33 -5.50
C ASP A 140 8.72 4.11 -5.28
N LEU A 141 9.47 4.09 -4.16
CA LEU A 141 10.31 2.94 -3.81
C LEU A 141 9.48 1.65 -3.68
N LEU A 142 8.32 1.70 -3.01
CA LEU A 142 7.45 0.55 -2.87
C LEU A 142 6.90 0.09 -4.23
N CYS A 143 6.43 1.02 -5.06
CA CYS A 143 5.91 0.71 -6.39
C CYS A 143 6.98 0.03 -7.26
N ARG A 144 8.18 0.62 -7.37
CA ARG A 144 9.29 0.03 -8.11
C ARG A 144 9.68 -1.35 -7.61
N ALA A 145 9.68 -1.56 -6.29
CA ALA A 145 9.97 -2.87 -5.72
C ALA A 145 8.93 -3.92 -6.14
N LEU A 146 7.64 -3.60 -6.06
CA LEU A 146 6.56 -4.52 -6.46
C LEU A 146 6.56 -4.79 -7.96
N ASP A 147 6.79 -3.76 -8.78
CA ASP A 147 6.88 -3.89 -10.23
C ASP A 147 8.09 -4.75 -10.64
N HIS A 148 9.24 -4.55 -9.99
CA HIS A 148 10.41 -5.39 -10.18
C HIS A 148 10.12 -6.85 -9.87
N LEU A 149 9.52 -7.12 -8.70
CA LEU A 149 9.21 -8.48 -8.27
C LEU A 149 8.19 -9.15 -9.21
N ALA A 150 7.25 -8.39 -9.74
CA ALA A 150 6.29 -8.89 -10.73
C ALA A 150 6.97 -9.26 -12.06
N ALA A 151 7.96 -8.48 -12.50
CA ALA A 151 8.61 -8.65 -13.80
C ALA A 151 9.80 -9.65 -13.78
N ALA A 152 10.65 -9.56 -12.77
CA ALA A 152 11.92 -10.29 -12.70
C ALA A 152 11.92 -11.42 -11.65
N GLY A 153 10.88 -11.49 -10.83
CA GLY A 153 10.77 -12.49 -9.77
C GLY A 153 11.54 -12.12 -8.48
N PRO A 154 11.40 -12.97 -7.45
CA PRO A 154 11.99 -12.74 -6.15
C PRO A 154 13.48 -13.08 -6.13
N SER A 155 14.29 -12.25 -5.46
CA SER A 155 15.70 -12.57 -5.21
C SER A 155 16.19 -11.96 -3.91
N LEU A 156 17.24 -12.56 -3.33
CA LEU A 156 17.91 -11.99 -2.16
C LEU A 156 18.50 -10.60 -2.47
N ARG A 157 18.94 -10.39 -3.72
CA ARG A 157 19.42 -9.09 -4.20
C ARG A 157 18.31 -8.03 -4.17
N ALA A 158 17.11 -8.37 -4.63
CA ALA A 158 15.96 -7.46 -4.60
C ALA A 158 15.58 -7.07 -3.16
N MET A 159 15.53 -8.05 -2.24
CA MET A 159 15.25 -7.81 -0.82
C MET A 159 16.27 -6.84 -0.20
N ARG A 160 17.57 -7.13 -0.33
CA ARG A 160 18.65 -6.29 0.23
C ARG A 160 18.71 -4.91 -0.44
N HIS A 161 18.34 -4.82 -1.71
CA HIS A 161 18.26 -3.54 -2.41
C HIS A 161 17.16 -2.66 -1.82
N PHE A 162 15.96 -3.24 -1.62
CA PHE A 162 14.84 -2.53 -1.01
C PHE A 162 15.19 -2.03 0.40
N GLU A 163 15.75 -2.89 1.26
CA GLU A 163 16.18 -2.50 2.61
C GLU A 163 17.19 -1.34 2.59
N ARG A 164 18.17 -1.40 1.68
CA ARG A 164 19.19 -0.35 1.54
C ARG A 164 18.59 0.98 1.09
N GLU A 165 17.76 0.98 0.05
CA GLU A 165 17.11 2.20 -0.43
C GLU A 165 16.18 2.78 0.64
N LEU A 166 15.49 1.93 1.41
CA LEU A 166 14.70 2.38 2.53
C LEU A 166 15.56 3.08 3.59
N THR A 167 16.71 2.51 3.98
CA THR A 167 17.63 3.21 4.91
C THR A 167 18.14 4.53 4.38
N ARG A 168 18.36 4.62 3.06
CA ARG A 168 18.82 5.84 2.40
C ARG A 168 17.75 6.93 2.47
N LEU A 169 16.50 6.60 2.15
CA LEU A 169 15.37 7.54 2.19
C LEU A 169 15.04 7.98 3.62
N LEU A 170 15.15 7.09 4.60
CA LEU A 170 14.99 7.42 6.02
C LEU A 170 16.16 8.21 6.62
N GLY A 171 17.26 8.43 5.87
CA GLY A 171 18.43 9.16 6.36
C GLY A 171 19.25 8.42 7.42
N VAL A 172 19.11 7.10 7.52
CA VAL A 172 19.79 6.25 8.52
C VAL A 172 20.78 5.26 7.91
N ALA A 173 21.10 5.41 6.62
CA ALA A 173 22.11 4.62 5.94
C ALA A 173 23.50 4.85 6.59
N GLN A 174 24.25 3.75 6.76
CA GLN A 174 25.61 3.76 7.29
C GLN A 174 26.47 2.85 6.41
N GLU A 175 27.62 3.35 5.93
CA GLU A 175 28.43 2.65 4.91
C GLU A 175 28.89 1.25 5.33
N GLN A 176 29.16 1.05 6.62
CA GLN A 176 29.75 -0.18 7.15
C GLN A 176 28.73 -1.06 7.92
N VAL A 177 27.47 -0.65 7.99
CA VAL A 177 26.44 -1.37 8.75
C VAL A 177 25.44 -1.99 7.78
N PRO A 178 25.15 -3.29 7.89
CA PRO A 178 24.13 -3.93 7.07
C PRO A 178 22.77 -3.20 7.21
N PRO A 179 22.02 -2.99 6.11
CA PRO A 179 20.77 -2.23 6.13
C PRO A 179 19.76 -2.69 7.19
N GLU A 180 19.65 -4.01 7.40
CA GLU A 180 18.75 -4.59 8.39
C GLU A 180 19.08 -4.22 9.83
N VAL A 181 20.36 -3.96 10.13
CA VAL A 181 20.78 -3.53 11.47
C VAL A 181 20.39 -2.06 11.67
N SER A 182 20.62 -1.22 10.66
CA SER A 182 20.21 0.19 10.68
C SER A 182 18.69 0.35 10.76
N LEU A 183 17.93 -0.42 9.96
CA LEU A 183 16.47 -0.43 10.01
C LEU A 183 15.96 -0.88 11.37
N ARG A 184 16.48 -1.98 11.93
CA ARG A 184 16.05 -2.46 13.25
C ARG A 184 16.32 -1.43 14.35
N ARG A 185 17.43 -0.70 14.29
CA ARG A 185 17.72 0.38 15.25
C ARG A 185 16.77 1.56 15.11
N HIS A 186 16.40 1.92 13.89
CA HIS A 186 15.53 3.06 13.61
C HIS A 186 14.05 2.76 13.88
N LEU A 187 13.56 1.60 13.40
CA LEU A 187 12.15 1.19 13.46
C LEU A 187 11.82 0.39 14.74
N GLY A 188 12.83 0.00 15.52
CA GLY A 188 12.70 -0.83 16.73
C GLY A 188 12.56 -2.33 16.44
N HIS A 189 11.93 -2.72 15.34
CA HIS A 189 11.82 -4.11 14.90
C HIS A 189 11.82 -4.24 13.38
N LEU A 190 11.98 -5.47 12.89
CA LEU A 190 11.74 -5.83 11.49
C LEU A 190 10.56 -6.78 11.41
N PRO A 191 9.91 -6.94 10.23
CA PRO A 191 8.92 -7.98 10.04
C PRO A 191 9.49 -9.37 10.33
N GLU A 192 8.73 -10.18 11.07
CA GLU A 192 9.12 -11.53 11.51
C GLU A 192 9.45 -12.48 10.35
N SER A 193 8.85 -12.26 9.18
CA SER A 193 9.05 -13.08 7.98
C SER A 193 10.44 -12.92 7.34
N ARG A 194 11.29 -12.00 7.82
CA ARG A 194 12.59 -11.71 7.19
C ARG A 194 13.54 -12.90 7.17
N ASP A 195 13.70 -13.57 8.30
CA ASP A 195 14.69 -14.64 8.43
C ASP A 195 14.27 -15.87 7.61
N GLU A 196 12.97 -16.20 7.63
CA GLU A 196 12.36 -17.21 6.76
C GLU A 196 12.57 -16.87 5.27
N LEU A 197 12.30 -15.62 4.88
CA LEU A 197 12.53 -15.15 3.51
C LEU A 197 14.00 -15.23 3.10
N THR A 198 14.92 -14.87 3.99
CA THR A 198 16.35 -14.95 3.71
C THR A 198 16.77 -16.38 3.43
N ALA A 199 16.30 -17.33 4.25
CA ALA A 199 16.56 -18.75 4.05
C ALA A 199 15.96 -19.26 2.73
N LEU A 200 14.70 -18.91 2.46
CA LEU A 200 13.98 -19.31 1.25
C LEU A 200 14.64 -18.77 -0.03
N LEU A 201 15.04 -17.50 -0.05
CA LEU A 201 15.65 -16.86 -1.21
C LEU A 201 17.10 -17.29 -1.42
N THR A 202 17.81 -17.71 -0.36
CA THR A 202 19.14 -18.31 -0.49
C THR A 202 19.03 -19.69 -1.13
N GLY A 203 18.09 -20.53 -0.69
CA GLY A 203 17.87 -21.85 -1.29
C GLY A 203 17.33 -21.80 -2.73
N HIS A 204 16.59 -20.74 -3.11
CA HIS A 204 16.15 -20.54 -4.49
C HIS A 204 17.32 -20.24 -5.44
N ALA A 205 18.30 -19.45 -4.98
CA ALA A 205 19.51 -19.16 -5.75
C ALA A 205 20.34 -20.42 -6.06
N ASP A 206 20.35 -21.39 -5.13
CA ASP A 206 21.05 -22.66 -5.33
C ASP A 206 20.37 -23.52 -6.41
N LEU A 207 19.04 -23.48 -6.52
CA LEU A 207 18.30 -24.25 -7.51
C LEU A 207 18.48 -23.70 -8.94
N ASP A 208 18.47 -22.38 -9.09
CA ASP A 208 18.69 -21.73 -10.39
C ASP A 208 20.14 -21.90 -10.90
N SER A 209 21.10 -22.10 -10.00
CA SER A 209 22.51 -22.36 -10.34
C SER A 209 22.76 -23.76 -10.92
N SER A 210 21.79 -24.69 -10.84
CA SER A 210 21.92 -26.07 -11.30
C SER A 210 21.54 -26.30 -12.77
N THR A 211 21.02 -25.27 -13.46
CA THR A 211 20.72 -25.33 -14.90
C THR A 211 21.71 -24.45 -15.68
N GLY A 212 22.95 -24.89 -15.81
CA GLY A 212 23.95 -24.23 -16.65
C GLY A 212 23.93 -24.72 -18.10
N PRO A 213 24.17 -23.86 -19.10
CA PRO A 213 24.96 -24.25 -20.25
C PRO A 213 26.43 -23.91 -20.04
N SER A 214 27.24 -24.75 -20.66
CA SER A 214 28.70 -24.82 -20.67
C SER A 214 29.41 -23.50 -21.01
N SER A 215 30.52 -23.27 -20.30
CA SER A 215 31.71 -22.46 -20.62
C SER A 215 31.67 -21.45 -21.78
N ALA A 216 31.94 -20.18 -21.46
CA ALA A 216 32.96 -19.38 -22.16
C ALA A 216 33.36 -18.16 -21.33
N ILE A 217 34.67 -17.99 -21.18
CA ILE A 217 35.37 -16.86 -20.55
C ILE A 217 35.26 -15.64 -21.47
N LEU A 218 34.96 -14.45 -20.95
CA LEU A 218 35.67 -13.22 -21.29
C LEU A 218 35.50 -12.16 -20.20
N SER A 219 36.62 -11.60 -19.77
CA SER A 219 36.76 -10.52 -18.80
C SER A 219 36.15 -9.21 -19.30
N SER A 220 35.42 -8.51 -18.43
CA SER A 220 35.34 -7.04 -18.42
C SER A 220 34.77 -6.53 -17.08
N GLU A 221 35.23 -5.34 -16.70
CA GLU A 221 35.16 -4.63 -15.41
C GLU A 221 33.80 -4.55 -14.70
N PRO A 222 33.77 -4.29 -13.37
CA PRO A 222 32.53 -4.06 -12.64
C PRO A 222 31.98 -2.67 -12.96
N THR A 223 31.15 -2.55 -13.99
CA THR A 223 30.23 -1.42 -14.13
C THR A 223 29.20 -1.48 -13.01
N ASN A 224 29.20 -0.44 -12.17
CA ASN A 224 28.21 -0.19 -11.13
C ASN A 224 26.89 0.26 -11.77
N ASP A 225 26.22 -0.65 -12.50
CA ASP A 225 24.88 -0.44 -13.04
C ASP A 225 23.85 -0.97 -12.03
N SER A 226 23.41 -0.09 -11.15
CA SER A 226 22.25 -0.35 -10.31
C SER A 226 20.98 -0.24 -11.16
N PRO A 227 20.15 -1.30 -11.29
CA PRO A 227 19.04 -1.37 -12.24
C PRO A 227 17.85 -0.44 -11.96
N TRP A 228 17.92 0.39 -10.91
CA TRP A 228 16.85 1.28 -10.44
C TRP A 228 17.30 2.72 -10.27
N THR A 229 18.37 3.13 -10.94
CA THR A 229 18.77 4.54 -10.95
C THR A 229 17.72 5.37 -11.70
N PRO A 230 17.32 6.54 -11.16
CA PRO A 230 16.35 7.39 -11.83
C PRO A 230 16.91 7.85 -13.19
N ARG A 231 16.09 7.78 -14.24
CA ARG A 231 16.44 8.40 -15.53
C ARG A 231 16.38 9.93 -15.38
N PRO A 232 17.34 10.68 -15.94
CA PRO A 232 17.26 12.14 -15.95
C PRO A 232 16.05 12.59 -16.80
N PRO A 233 15.38 13.69 -16.41
CA PRO A 233 14.28 14.26 -17.19
C PRO A 233 14.78 14.80 -18.56
N PRO A 234 13.89 14.94 -19.55
CA PRO A 234 14.23 15.40 -20.90
C PRO A 234 14.73 16.85 -20.93
#